data_AF-A0A9E4J0D1-F1
#
_entry.id   AF-A0A9E4J0D1-F1
#
_cell.length_a   1.000
_cell.length_b   1.000
_cell.length_c   1.000
_cell.angle_alpha   90.00
_cell.angle_beta   90.00
_cell.angle_gamma   90.00
#
_symmetry.space_group_name_H-M   'P 1'
#
loop_
_entity.id
_entity.type
_entity.pdbx_description
1 polymer ?
#
loop_
_entity_poly.entity_id
_entity_poly.type
_entity_poly.pdbx_seq_one_letter_code
_entity_poly.pdbx_strand_id
1 'polypeptide(L)'
;MSRPGPARRWSWLLLAGLLAALLSFALPTDAGTPGEREITHLMAAASLAWDGDLSYGREDYDRYVRTWEREPAAVALATRAGSSKVGFGRPSVFAVVAAPFVRVSPRWGPAVLNWLLLALAAAASALVLERAVGPWAPTWIALCVGGTTAFTLLPLPSPELIRLAASALAWALVVQIVPAARRAAGSPSPIETNGRTVMRWSLVGSLLTLAVVASVDGFSLLPALGAAAWLALLQPRRRLAAGGLLVAALVTAAAFLGLAAAARGGVGPAEHGVFDRATGFPAVDFEVEEWGRGPSSGVRMEPRSAYLTGAAPGRPRLDARASEGLRLRTGLYALLGRTVGFLPYGIPLVFAALWVLPAGGWRRVLLVAAVGSVAVRVFLFPFDLGDGAGRHGRPAAHVLVSDCQAQPGESPRGRRAGSARSLPGLAAARRGARAGAAPGRRSEPSSARGDDPATGARRAGPFRRCVLVAPGRRPDHSVRGGEHPGEKYGSRVGRCASRRLGGVPGRPRERCR
;
A
#
# COMPACT_ATOMS: atom_id res chain seq x y z
N MET A 1 11.79 -18.08 38.24
CA MET A 1 11.74 -16.89 37.37
C MET A 1 11.77 -15.65 38.25
N SER A 2 12.86 -14.87 38.24
CA SER A 2 12.93 -13.60 38.96
C SER A 2 11.90 -12.63 38.40
N ARG A 3 11.16 -11.94 39.27
CA ARG A 3 10.17 -10.93 38.84
C ARG A 3 10.89 -9.87 37.99
N PRO A 4 10.35 -9.49 36.82
CA PRO A 4 10.97 -8.44 36.01
C PRO A 4 11.03 -7.16 36.83
N GLY A 5 12.22 -6.53 36.86
CA GLY A 5 12.44 -5.29 37.57
C GLY A 5 11.50 -4.17 37.09
N PRO A 6 11.24 -3.15 37.92
CA PRO A 6 10.27 -2.10 37.62
C PRO A 6 10.58 -1.37 36.31
N ALA A 7 11.84 -1.08 36.02
CA ALA A 7 12.26 -0.41 34.78
C ALA A 7 11.83 -1.16 33.51
N ARG A 8 11.94 -2.50 33.51
CA ARG A 8 11.51 -3.34 32.38
C ARG A 8 10.00 -3.25 32.18
N ARG A 9 9.21 -3.25 33.26
CA ARG A 9 7.75 -3.17 33.15
C ARG A 9 7.34 -1.82 32.57
N TRP A 10 7.92 -0.73 33.08
CA TRP A 10 7.62 0.62 32.61
C TRP A 10 7.99 0.83 31.14
N SER A 11 9.15 0.34 30.70
CA SER A 11 9.55 0.48 29.29
C SER A 11 8.60 -0.24 28.32
N TRP A 12 8.16 -1.45 28.67
CA TRP A 12 7.17 -2.19 27.88
C TRP A 12 5.79 -1.53 27.91
N LEU A 13 5.36 -0.98 29.05
CA LEU A 13 4.11 -0.22 29.14
C LEU A 13 4.14 1.04 28.26
N LEU A 14 5.27 1.74 28.21
CA LEU A 14 5.44 2.91 27.32
C LEU A 14 5.34 2.51 25.84
N LEU A 15 6.02 1.44 25.43
CA LEU A 15 5.94 0.93 24.07
C LEU A 15 4.51 0.50 23.72
N ALA A 16 3.84 -0.24 24.61
CA ALA A 16 2.46 -0.66 24.42
C ALA A 16 1.49 0.53 24.35
N GLY A 17 1.67 1.53 25.22
CA GLY A 17 0.88 2.77 25.22
C GLY A 17 1.03 3.56 23.92
N LEU A 18 2.27 3.69 23.40
CA LEU A 18 2.52 4.30 22.09
C LEU A 18 1.81 3.52 20.98
N LEU A 19 1.97 2.20 20.92
CA LEU A 19 1.33 1.37 19.90
C LEU A 19 -0.20 1.49 19.97
N ALA A 20 -0.79 1.47 21.16
CA ALA A 20 -2.23 1.68 21.34
C ALA A 20 -2.68 3.07 20.84
N ALA A 21 -1.91 4.13 21.13
CA ALA A 21 -2.18 5.47 20.63
C ALA A 21 -2.13 5.54 19.09
N LEU A 22 -1.15 4.86 18.48
CA LEU A 22 -1.04 4.77 17.02
C LEU A 22 -2.22 4.03 16.38
N LEU A 23 -2.72 2.95 17.00
CA LEU A 23 -3.92 2.26 16.53
C LEU A 23 -5.14 3.19 16.60
N SER A 24 -5.34 3.86 17.73
CA SER A 24 -6.43 4.81 17.94
C SER A 24 -6.40 5.98 16.97
N PHE A 25 -5.22 6.36 16.45
CA PHE A 25 -5.09 7.37 15.40
C PHE A 25 -5.33 6.81 13.99
N ALA A 26 -4.94 5.56 13.75
CA ALA A 26 -5.07 4.92 12.43
C ALA A 26 -6.51 4.50 12.08
N LEU A 27 -7.36 4.21 13.07
CA LEU A 27 -8.74 3.74 12.86
C LEU A 27 -9.76 4.84 12.49
N PRO A 28 -9.71 6.08 13.00
CA PRO A 28 -10.70 7.12 12.66
C PRO A 28 -10.30 7.95 11.46
N THR A 29 -9.02 7.90 11.08
CA THR A 29 -8.55 8.66 9.93
C THR A 29 -9.16 8.03 8.69
N ASP A 30 -10.06 8.76 8.04
CA ASP A 30 -10.35 8.57 6.64
C ASP A 30 -9.03 8.73 5.91
N ALA A 31 -8.33 7.60 5.77
CA ALA A 31 -7.00 7.52 5.24
C ALA A 31 -7.00 8.37 3.97
N GLY A 32 -6.08 9.35 3.90
CA GLY A 32 -6.01 10.25 2.76
C GLY A 32 -6.09 9.46 1.47
N THR A 33 -6.72 10.04 0.44
CA THR A 33 -7.11 9.32 -0.79
C THR A 33 -5.99 8.36 -1.25
N PRO A 34 -6.22 7.04 -1.18
CA PRO A 34 -5.20 6.06 -1.47
C PRO A 34 -4.69 6.27 -2.90
N GLY A 35 -3.39 6.18 -3.09
CA GLY A 35 -2.78 6.28 -4.42
C GLY A 35 -2.94 4.98 -5.20
N GLU A 36 -2.40 4.96 -6.42
CA GLU A 36 -2.38 3.79 -7.30
C GLU A 36 -1.91 2.52 -6.58
N ARG A 37 -0.78 2.62 -5.86
CA ARG A 37 -0.14 1.50 -5.19
C ARG A 37 -1.05 0.93 -4.11
N GLU A 38 -1.63 1.81 -3.31
CA GLU A 38 -2.48 1.42 -2.19
C GLU A 38 -3.76 0.76 -2.70
N ILE A 39 -4.42 1.38 -3.68
CA ILE A 39 -5.64 0.85 -4.29
C ILE A 39 -5.40 -0.54 -4.87
N THR A 40 -4.31 -0.71 -5.61
CA THR A 40 -3.97 -2.01 -6.22
C THR A 40 -3.83 -3.10 -5.15
N HIS A 41 -3.20 -2.81 -4.01
CA HIS A 41 -3.08 -3.76 -2.92
C HIS A 41 -4.42 -4.05 -2.21
N LEU A 42 -5.30 -3.05 -2.05
CA LEU A 42 -6.64 -3.25 -1.48
C LEU A 42 -7.49 -4.15 -2.37
N MET A 43 -7.52 -3.85 -3.66
CA MET A 43 -8.31 -4.62 -4.62
C MET A 43 -7.78 -6.05 -4.75
N ALA A 44 -6.46 -6.24 -4.78
CA ALA A 44 -5.87 -7.59 -4.77
C ALA A 44 -6.21 -8.38 -3.50
N ALA A 45 -6.14 -7.74 -2.32
CA ALA A 45 -6.53 -8.38 -1.07
C ALA A 45 -8.03 -8.71 -1.04
N ALA A 46 -8.85 -7.86 -1.66
CA ALA A 46 -10.28 -8.06 -1.79
C ALA A 46 -10.61 -9.25 -2.71
N SER A 47 -10.12 -9.26 -3.94
CA SER A 47 -10.24 -10.39 -4.88
C SER A 47 -9.92 -11.71 -4.17
N LEU A 48 -8.81 -11.78 -3.44
CA LEU A 48 -8.45 -12.98 -2.68
C LEU A 48 -9.40 -13.31 -1.51
N ALA A 49 -9.91 -12.28 -0.82
CA ALA A 49 -10.80 -12.44 0.34
C ALA A 49 -12.21 -12.93 -0.02
N TRP A 50 -12.72 -12.62 -1.20
CA TRP A 50 -14.07 -12.97 -1.62
C TRP A 50 -14.12 -14.02 -2.73
N ASP A 51 -13.19 -13.96 -3.67
CA ASP A 51 -13.20 -14.78 -4.88
C ASP A 51 -12.11 -15.87 -4.84
N GLY A 52 -11.15 -15.75 -3.92
CA GLY A 52 -10.11 -16.74 -3.70
C GLY A 52 -9.05 -16.76 -4.81
N ASP A 53 -9.01 -15.72 -5.63
CA ASP A 53 -8.00 -15.53 -6.67
C ASP A 53 -7.24 -14.21 -6.50
N LEU A 54 -6.42 -13.86 -7.48
CA LEU A 54 -5.71 -12.57 -7.56
C LEU A 54 -5.90 -11.99 -8.96
N SER A 55 -7.01 -12.35 -9.59
CA SER A 55 -7.39 -11.88 -10.90
C SER A 55 -8.22 -10.62 -10.75
N TYR A 56 -8.09 -9.69 -11.68
CA TYR A 56 -8.87 -8.45 -11.69
C TYR A 56 -10.08 -8.63 -12.60
N GLY A 57 -11.28 -8.41 -12.06
CA GLY A 57 -12.54 -8.42 -12.78
C GLY A 57 -13.41 -7.18 -12.54
N ARG A 58 -14.56 -7.14 -13.22
CA ARG A 58 -15.58 -6.09 -13.03
C ARG A 58 -16.09 -6.09 -11.59
N GLU A 59 -16.22 -7.27 -10.99
CA GLU A 59 -16.68 -7.47 -9.63
C GLU A 59 -15.75 -6.79 -8.61
N ASP A 60 -14.44 -6.80 -8.84
CA ASP A 60 -13.46 -6.11 -7.97
C ASP A 60 -13.61 -4.60 -8.05
N TYR A 61 -13.81 -4.07 -9.25
CA TYR A 61 -14.08 -2.64 -9.46
C TYR A 61 -15.36 -2.22 -8.73
N ASP A 62 -16.47 -2.93 -8.95
CA ASP A 62 -17.75 -2.61 -8.33
C ASP A 62 -17.70 -2.78 -6.80
N ARG A 63 -16.95 -3.76 -6.30
CA ARG A 63 -16.70 -3.93 -4.86
C ARG A 63 -15.91 -2.76 -4.28
N TYR A 64 -14.91 -2.27 -5.00
CA TYR A 64 -14.18 -1.08 -4.60
C TYR A 64 -15.09 0.16 -4.57
N VAL A 65 -15.82 0.42 -5.65
CA VAL A 65 -16.74 1.57 -5.72
C VAL A 65 -17.77 1.53 -4.59
N ARG A 66 -18.36 0.37 -4.31
CA ARG A 66 -19.31 0.21 -3.20
C ARG A 66 -18.70 0.46 -1.81
N THR A 67 -17.44 0.08 -1.61
CA THR A 67 -16.80 0.16 -0.29
C THR A 67 -16.25 1.56 0.00
N TRP A 68 -15.72 2.24 -1.02
CA TRP A 68 -15.07 3.55 -0.86
C TRP A 68 -15.89 4.73 -1.43
N GLU A 69 -17.08 4.46 -1.98
CA GLU A 69 -18.02 5.41 -2.59
C GLU A 69 -17.37 6.30 -3.66
N ARG A 70 -16.33 5.76 -4.31
CA ARG A 70 -15.55 6.46 -5.33
C ARG A 70 -14.88 5.45 -6.23
N GLU A 71 -14.68 5.83 -7.48
CA GLU A 71 -13.87 5.05 -8.41
C GLU A 71 -12.39 5.04 -7.99
N PRO A 72 -11.65 3.96 -8.30
CA PRO A 72 -10.23 3.91 -8.05
C PRO A 72 -9.50 5.02 -8.81
N ALA A 73 -8.56 5.69 -8.16
CA ALA A 73 -7.77 6.74 -8.79
C ALA A 73 -6.86 6.16 -9.89
N ALA A 74 -6.25 5.01 -9.61
CA ALA A 74 -5.52 4.21 -10.58
C ALA A 74 -5.31 2.78 -10.04
N VAL A 75 -5.11 1.81 -10.94
CA VAL A 75 -4.84 0.40 -10.62
C VAL A 75 -3.70 -0.11 -11.48
N ALA A 76 -2.69 -0.72 -10.87
CA ALA A 76 -1.64 -1.43 -11.59
C ALA A 76 -2.08 -2.87 -11.86
N LEU A 77 -2.13 -3.24 -13.13
CA LEU A 77 -2.52 -4.57 -13.59
C LEU A 77 -1.39 -5.20 -14.39
N ALA A 78 -1.41 -6.53 -14.47
CA ALA A 78 -0.49 -7.29 -15.28
C ALA A 78 -1.19 -8.46 -15.99
N THR A 79 -0.84 -8.68 -17.25
CA THR A 79 -1.30 -9.83 -18.04
C THR A 79 -0.12 -10.49 -18.73
N ARG A 80 -0.18 -11.81 -18.92
CA ARG A 80 0.77 -12.51 -19.79
C ARG A 80 0.35 -12.30 -21.25
N ALA A 81 1.32 -12.13 -22.15
CA ALA A 81 1.04 -12.06 -23.59
C ALA A 81 0.19 -13.27 -24.06
N GLY A 82 -0.93 -13.00 -24.72
CA GLY A 82 -1.89 -14.00 -25.18
C GLY A 82 -2.79 -14.61 -24.08
N SER A 83 -2.72 -14.13 -22.84
CA SER A 83 -3.63 -14.54 -21.76
C SER A 83 -4.89 -13.68 -21.76
N SER A 84 -6.05 -14.32 -21.57
CA SER A 84 -7.32 -13.63 -21.26
C SER A 84 -7.45 -13.28 -19.76
N LYS A 85 -6.48 -13.67 -18.93
CA LYS A 85 -6.49 -13.37 -17.49
C LYS A 85 -5.65 -12.14 -17.18
N VAL A 86 -6.28 -11.17 -16.52
CA VAL A 86 -5.61 -10.05 -15.89
C VAL A 86 -5.41 -10.34 -14.42
N GLY A 87 -4.17 -10.21 -13.94
CA GLY A 87 -3.86 -10.19 -12.52
C GLY A 87 -3.47 -8.80 -12.03
N PHE A 88 -3.40 -8.61 -10.72
CA PHE A 88 -2.84 -7.39 -10.15
C PHE A 88 -1.33 -7.28 -10.39
N GLY A 89 -0.86 -6.10 -10.81
CA GLY A 89 0.51 -5.85 -11.23
C GLY A 89 1.51 -5.61 -10.09
N ARG A 90 1.17 -6.01 -8.86
CA ARG A 90 1.98 -5.81 -7.65
C ARG A 90 2.25 -7.15 -6.95
N PRO A 91 3.32 -7.27 -6.14
CA PRO A 91 3.60 -8.49 -5.42
C PRO A 91 2.43 -8.96 -4.55
N SER A 92 2.12 -10.25 -4.63
CA SER A 92 0.94 -10.86 -4.01
C SER A 92 1.03 -11.03 -2.49
N VAL A 93 2.23 -10.92 -1.91
CA VAL A 93 2.46 -11.16 -0.48
C VAL A 93 1.53 -10.33 0.40
N PHE A 94 1.40 -9.03 0.13
CA PHE A 94 0.53 -8.18 0.92
C PHE A 94 -0.93 -8.60 0.80
N ALA A 95 -1.40 -8.93 -0.40
CA ALA A 95 -2.77 -9.39 -0.62
C ALA A 95 -3.07 -10.68 0.16
N VAL A 96 -2.16 -11.64 0.16
CA VAL A 96 -2.30 -12.91 0.91
C VAL A 96 -2.42 -12.67 2.41
N VAL A 97 -1.57 -11.80 2.97
CA VAL A 97 -1.58 -11.51 4.41
C VAL A 97 -2.78 -10.63 4.80
N ALA A 98 -3.20 -9.72 3.91
CA ALA A 98 -4.30 -8.77 4.15
C ALA A 98 -5.69 -9.34 3.93
N ALA A 99 -5.86 -10.35 3.05
CA ALA A 99 -7.14 -10.96 2.74
C ALA A 99 -8.02 -11.31 3.97
N PRO A 100 -7.51 -12.00 5.01
CA PRO A 100 -8.34 -12.30 6.19
C PRO A 100 -8.83 -11.05 6.93
N PHE A 101 -8.03 -9.99 6.97
CA PHE A 101 -8.40 -8.73 7.61
C PHE A 101 -9.41 -7.95 6.77
N VAL A 102 -9.21 -7.92 5.46
CA VAL A 102 -10.13 -7.32 4.49
C VAL A 102 -11.47 -8.04 4.50
N ARG A 103 -11.48 -9.37 4.68
CA ARG A 103 -12.71 -10.16 4.83
C ARG A 103 -13.53 -9.76 6.05
N VAL A 104 -12.86 -9.48 7.18
CA VAL A 104 -13.52 -9.07 8.44
C VAL A 104 -13.98 -7.61 8.36
N SER A 105 -13.13 -6.73 7.83
CA SER A 105 -13.43 -5.31 7.67
C SER A 105 -12.75 -4.78 6.41
N PRO A 106 -13.49 -4.57 5.30
CA PRO A 106 -12.92 -4.14 4.03
C PRO A 106 -12.18 -2.80 4.14
N ARG A 107 -12.73 -1.87 4.94
CA ARG A 107 -12.21 -0.51 5.11
C ARG A 107 -11.05 -0.43 6.10
N TRP A 108 -11.15 -1.13 7.23
CA TRP A 108 -10.19 -0.98 8.35
C TRP A 108 -9.22 -2.14 8.51
N GLY A 109 -9.53 -3.30 7.94
CA GLY A 109 -8.71 -4.51 8.04
C GLY A 109 -7.24 -4.30 7.67
N PRO A 110 -6.92 -3.66 6.53
CA PRO A 110 -5.53 -3.35 6.16
C PRO A 110 -4.79 -2.50 7.19
N ALA A 111 -5.46 -1.53 7.81
CA ALA A 111 -4.87 -0.68 8.83
C ALA A 111 -4.57 -1.46 10.13
N VAL A 112 -5.47 -2.35 10.53
CA VAL A 112 -5.27 -3.26 11.66
C VAL A 112 -4.08 -4.21 11.39
N LEU A 113 -3.99 -4.78 10.18
CA LEU A 113 -2.84 -5.59 9.79
C LEU A 113 -1.53 -4.81 9.90
N ASN A 114 -1.47 -3.62 9.29
CA ASN A 114 -0.29 -2.76 9.33
C ASN A 114 0.14 -2.46 10.78
N TRP A 115 -0.82 -2.16 11.65
CA TRP A 115 -0.55 -1.94 13.06
C TRP A 115 0.02 -3.18 13.75
N LEU A 116 -0.56 -4.36 13.51
CA LEU A 116 -0.05 -5.63 14.05
C LEU A 116 1.38 -5.91 13.58
N LEU A 117 1.67 -5.67 12.30
CA LEU A 117 3.01 -5.83 11.73
C LEU A 117 4.01 -4.85 12.38
N LEU A 118 3.62 -3.59 12.57
CA LEU A 118 4.45 -2.60 13.27
C LEU A 118 4.71 -3.02 14.73
N ALA A 119 3.67 -3.45 15.45
CA ALA A 119 3.78 -3.91 16.83
C ALA A 119 4.71 -5.13 16.94
N LEU A 120 4.59 -6.08 16.00
CA LEU A 120 5.44 -7.27 15.92
C LEU A 120 6.90 -6.91 15.64
N ALA A 121 7.13 -5.99 14.69
CA ALA A 121 8.46 -5.48 14.38
C ALA A 121 9.10 -4.78 15.59
N ALA A 122 8.33 -3.92 16.27
CA ALA A 122 8.78 -3.18 17.45
C ALA A 122 9.10 -4.12 18.61
N ALA A 123 8.24 -5.09 18.91
CA ALA A 123 8.46 -6.08 19.96
C ALA A 123 9.69 -6.96 19.66
N ALA A 124 9.84 -7.45 18.43
CA ALA A 124 11.00 -8.24 18.02
C ALA A 124 12.31 -7.44 18.15
N SER A 125 12.29 -6.18 17.70
CA SER A 125 13.43 -5.26 17.81
C SER A 125 13.77 -4.94 19.28
N ALA A 126 12.76 -4.71 20.12
CA ALA A 126 12.95 -4.45 21.54
C ALA A 126 13.57 -5.65 22.26
N LEU A 127 13.12 -6.88 21.96
CA LEU A 127 13.69 -8.10 22.52
C LEU A 127 15.15 -8.32 22.12
N VAL A 128 15.51 -7.95 20.89
CA VAL A 128 16.90 -7.98 20.41
C VAL A 128 17.74 -6.94 21.15
N LEU A 129 17.24 -5.70 21.20
CA LEU A 129 17.94 -4.57 21.79
C LEU A 129 18.05 -4.68 23.32
N GLU A 130 17.11 -5.36 23.99
CA GLU A 130 17.14 -5.59 25.44
C GLU A 130 18.41 -6.35 25.87
N ARG A 131 18.96 -7.20 25.00
CA ARG A 131 20.23 -7.89 25.27
C ARG A 131 21.46 -6.99 25.19
N ALA A 132 21.33 -5.84 24.54
CA ALA A 132 22.39 -4.90 24.29
C ALA A 132 22.38 -3.74 25.29
N VAL A 133 21.18 -3.17 25.50
CA VAL A 133 20.97 -1.91 26.25
C VAL A 133 20.23 -2.18 27.58
N GLY A 134 19.82 -3.42 27.84
CA GLY A 134 19.12 -3.79 29.06
C GLY A 134 17.64 -3.40 29.06
N PRO A 135 17.03 -3.22 30.24
CA PRO A 135 15.57 -3.14 30.40
C PRO A 135 14.93 -1.90 29.75
N TRP A 136 15.71 -0.90 29.36
CA TRP A 136 15.23 0.33 28.71
C TRP A 136 15.10 0.22 27.19
N ALA A 137 15.47 -0.92 26.59
CA ALA A 137 15.37 -1.13 25.15
C ALA A 137 13.98 -0.87 24.54
N PRO A 138 12.85 -1.29 25.15
CA PRO A 138 11.52 -0.98 24.61
C PRO A 138 11.23 0.53 24.54
N THR A 139 11.75 1.32 25.48
CA THR A 139 11.62 2.79 25.46
C THR A 139 12.37 3.38 24.28
N TRP A 140 13.59 2.90 23.98
CA TRP A 140 14.32 3.33 22.80
C TRP A 140 13.59 2.98 21.51
N ILE A 141 13.02 1.78 21.42
CA ILE A 141 12.19 1.41 20.27
C ILE A 141 10.95 2.28 20.17
N ALA A 142 10.29 2.60 21.28
CA ALA A 142 9.15 3.51 21.29
C ALA A 142 9.54 4.91 20.78
N LEU A 143 10.67 5.45 21.21
CA LEU A 143 11.19 6.73 20.73
C LEU A 143 11.51 6.67 19.23
N CYS A 144 12.13 5.59 18.74
CA CYS A 144 12.39 5.42 17.31
C CYS A 144 11.08 5.32 16.52
N VAL A 145 10.13 4.49 16.94
CA VAL A 145 8.84 4.33 16.24
C VAL A 145 8.06 5.65 16.24
N GLY A 146 7.95 6.32 17.38
CA GLY A 146 7.24 7.60 17.51
C GLY A 146 7.94 8.76 16.79
N GLY A 147 9.27 8.73 16.68
CA GLY A 147 10.06 9.70 15.94
C GLY A 147 10.11 9.44 14.43
N THR A 148 9.68 8.26 13.97
CA THR A 148 9.57 7.94 12.54
C THR A 148 8.22 8.33 11.99
N THR A 149 8.14 8.46 10.68
CA THR A 149 6.90 8.64 9.90
C THR A 149 6.15 7.34 9.64
N ALA A 150 6.55 6.21 10.25
CA ALA A 150 5.91 4.91 10.04
C ALA A 150 4.41 4.94 10.36
N PHE A 151 3.97 5.79 11.29
CA PHE A 151 2.56 5.98 11.61
C PHE A 151 1.73 6.49 10.42
N THR A 152 2.34 7.22 9.48
CA THR A 152 1.66 7.71 8.26
C THR A 152 1.34 6.58 7.28
N LEU A 153 1.98 5.42 7.43
CA LEU A 153 1.74 4.22 6.64
C LEU A 153 0.66 3.33 7.27
N LEU A 154 0.28 3.54 8.53
CA LEU A 154 -0.70 2.68 9.19
C LEU A 154 -2.06 2.65 8.48
N PRO A 155 -2.65 3.80 8.08
CA PRO A 155 -3.98 3.80 7.46
C PRO A 155 -3.98 3.24 6.02
N LEU A 156 -2.80 3.13 5.40
CA LEU A 156 -2.66 2.80 3.98
C LEU A 156 -2.01 1.42 3.81
N PRO A 157 -2.55 0.52 2.97
CA PRO A 157 -1.95 -0.79 2.71
C PRO A 157 -0.49 -0.65 2.27
N SER A 158 0.44 -1.15 3.09
CA SER A 158 1.87 -0.94 2.88
C SER A 158 2.65 -2.25 3.01
N PRO A 159 3.18 -2.81 1.89
CA PRO A 159 4.03 -3.99 1.95
C PRO A 159 5.35 -3.74 2.70
N GLU A 160 5.72 -2.47 2.90
CA GLU A 160 6.92 -2.08 3.64
C GLU A 160 6.86 -2.54 5.11
N LEU A 161 5.66 -2.57 5.71
CA LEU A 161 5.48 -3.04 7.08
C LEU A 161 5.61 -4.56 7.20
N ILE A 162 5.21 -5.33 6.17
CA ILE A 162 5.50 -6.77 6.10
C ILE A 162 7.02 -6.98 6.06
N ARG A 163 7.71 -6.24 5.20
CA ARG A 163 9.17 -6.32 5.07
C ARG A 163 9.87 -5.99 6.39
N LEU A 164 9.43 -4.92 7.07
CA LEU A 164 9.94 -4.51 8.37
C LEU A 164 9.75 -5.60 9.43
N ALA A 165 8.51 -6.10 9.57
CA ALA A 165 8.17 -7.13 10.56
C ALA A 165 8.90 -8.45 10.32
N ALA A 166 8.91 -8.94 9.08
CA ALA A 166 9.57 -10.18 8.71
C ALA A 166 11.08 -10.10 8.92
N SER A 167 11.71 -8.97 8.55
CA SER A 167 13.14 -8.74 8.79
C SER A 167 13.47 -8.68 10.29
N ALA A 168 12.69 -7.92 11.07
CA ALA A 168 12.90 -7.79 12.51
C ALA A 168 12.78 -9.14 13.23
N LEU A 169 11.78 -9.95 12.87
CA LEU A 169 11.60 -11.30 13.40
C LEU A 169 12.74 -12.25 13.00
N ALA A 170 13.13 -12.24 11.72
CA ALA A 170 14.24 -13.07 11.24
C ALA A 170 15.53 -12.77 12.02
N TRP A 171 15.85 -11.48 12.19
CA TRP A 171 17.01 -11.07 12.97
C TRP A 171 16.88 -11.37 14.45
N ALA A 172 15.68 -11.23 15.02
CA ALA A 172 15.44 -11.64 16.39
C ALA A 172 15.81 -13.10 16.60
N LEU A 173 15.37 -13.98 15.72
CA LEU A 173 15.70 -15.42 15.75
C LEU A 173 17.20 -15.66 15.62
N VAL A 174 17.86 -15.03 14.65
CA VAL A 174 19.32 -15.14 14.47
C VAL A 174 20.07 -14.73 15.74
N VAL A 175 19.69 -13.60 16.35
CA VAL A 175 20.34 -13.11 17.58
C VAL A 175 20.05 -14.01 18.78
N GLN A 176 18.95 -14.78 18.81
CA GLN A 176 18.74 -15.80 19.86
C GLN A 176 19.66 -17.02 19.72
N ILE A 177 20.17 -17.30 18.52
CA ILE A 177 21.00 -18.47 18.22
C ILE A 177 22.47 -18.22 18.61
N VAL A 178 23.02 -17.07 18.20
CA VAL A 178 24.48 -16.82 18.28
C VAL A 178 25.05 -16.80 19.71
N PRO A 179 24.41 -16.19 20.72
CA PRO A 179 24.93 -16.16 22.09
C PRO A 179 24.88 -17.52 22.79
N ALA A 180 23.92 -18.38 22.44
CA ALA A 180 23.80 -19.72 23.03
C ALA A 180 24.98 -20.60 22.62
N ALA A 181 25.37 -20.57 21.35
CA ALA A 181 26.51 -21.35 20.84
C ALA A 181 27.85 -20.98 21.50
N ARG A 182 28.05 -19.71 21.88
CA ARG A 182 29.30 -19.26 22.53
C ARG A 182 29.32 -19.51 24.04
N ARG A 183 28.20 -19.38 24.74
CA ARG A 183 28.13 -19.73 26.18
C ARG A 183 28.21 -21.25 26.41
N ALA A 184 27.76 -22.04 25.44
CA ALA A 184 27.86 -23.50 25.48
C ALA A 184 29.30 -24.03 25.44
N ALA A 185 30.30 -23.21 25.12
CA ALA A 185 31.71 -23.60 25.15
C ALA A 185 32.24 -23.88 26.58
N GLY A 186 31.48 -23.56 27.63
CA GLY A 186 31.87 -23.85 29.02
C GLY A 186 30.73 -24.27 29.95
N SER A 187 29.49 -24.38 29.46
CA SER A 187 28.33 -24.80 30.27
C SER A 187 27.45 -25.74 29.45
N PRO A 188 27.01 -26.90 30.00
CA PRO A 188 26.15 -27.85 29.30
C PRO A 188 24.79 -27.21 29.03
N SER A 189 24.67 -26.51 27.91
CA SER A 189 23.39 -25.98 27.44
C SER A 189 22.46 -27.15 27.12
N PRO A 190 21.14 -27.02 27.33
CA PRO A 190 20.18 -28.03 26.94
C PRO A 190 20.41 -28.42 25.48
N ILE A 191 20.66 -29.71 25.24
CA ILE A 191 21.03 -30.27 23.94
C ILE A 191 20.04 -29.75 22.89
N GLU A 192 20.51 -28.86 22.02
CA GLU A 192 19.68 -28.39 20.91
C GLU A 192 19.48 -29.60 19.98
N THR A 193 18.23 -29.97 19.70
CA THR A 193 17.93 -31.10 18.81
C THR A 193 18.08 -30.68 17.35
N ASN A 194 18.43 -31.61 16.46
CA ASN A 194 18.58 -31.34 15.02
C ASN A 194 17.33 -30.66 14.43
N GLY A 195 16.14 -31.13 14.84
CA GLY A 195 14.86 -30.58 14.40
C GLY A 195 14.66 -29.11 14.76
N ARG A 196 15.06 -28.68 15.97
CA ARG A 196 14.96 -27.26 16.38
C ARG A 196 15.88 -26.37 15.56
N THR A 197 17.11 -26.82 15.27
CA THR A 197 18.03 -26.07 14.41
C THR A 197 17.46 -25.89 13.01
N VAL A 198 16.97 -26.97 12.38
CA VAL A 198 16.36 -26.93 11.04
C VAL A 198 15.14 -26.00 11.04
N MET A 199 14.18 -26.21 11.94
CA MET A 199 12.95 -25.41 12.02
C MET A 199 13.26 -23.91 12.16
N ARG A 200 14.22 -23.54 13.01
CA ARG A 200 14.60 -22.14 13.24
C ARG A 200 15.20 -21.51 11.98
N TRP A 201 16.19 -22.15 11.37
CA TRP A 201 16.84 -21.62 10.18
C TRP A 201 15.91 -21.62 8.96
N SER A 202 15.01 -22.59 8.85
CA SER A 202 13.92 -22.55 7.88
C SER A 202 13.01 -21.34 8.09
N LEU A 203 12.63 -21.04 9.34
CA LEU A 203 11.80 -19.87 9.61
C LEU A 203 12.53 -18.55 9.31
N VAL A 204 13.83 -18.45 9.59
CA VAL A 204 14.67 -17.31 9.17
C VAL A 204 14.70 -17.18 7.65
N GLY A 205 14.93 -18.27 6.92
CA GLY A 205 14.93 -18.29 5.45
C GLY A 205 13.60 -17.83 4.87
N SER A 206 12.48 -18.40 5.35
CA SER A 206 11.13 -18.00 4.93
C SER A 206 10.85 -16.53 5.21
N LEU A 207 11.15 -16.01 6.40
CA LEU A 207 10.87 -14.62 6.75
C LEU A 207 11.70 -13.63 5.92
N LEU A 208 13.00 -13.90 5.71
CA LEU A 208 13.84 -13.02 4.88
C LEU A 208 13.43 -13.07 3.42
N THR A 209 13.10 -14.24 2.87
CA THR A 209 12.58 -14.34 1.51
C THR A 209 11.22 -13.66 1.38
N LEU A 210 10.33 -13.81 2.36
CA LEU A 210 9.05 -13.09 2.41
C LEU A 210 9.27 -11.58 2.35
N ALA A 211 10.25 -11.06 3.10
CA ALA A 211 10.63 -9.65 3.10
C ALA A 211 11.16 -9.21 1.71
N VAL A 212 11.93 -10.05 1.03
CA VAL A 212 12.44 -9.78 -0.34
C VAL A 212 11.31 -9.77 -1.37
N VAL A 213 10.39 -10.74 -1.33
CA VAL A 213 9.33 -10.87 -2.34
C VAL A 213 8.09 -10.01 -2.06
N ALA A 214 7.99 -9.37 -0.88
CA ALA A 214 6.87 -8.50 -0.53
C ALA A 214 6.80 -7.19 -1.32
N SER A 215 7.94 -6.73 -1.86
CA SER A 215 8.05 -5.46 -2.57
C SER A 215 9.11 -5.56 -3.66
N VAL A 216 8.99 -4.76 -4.73
CA VAL A 216 10.04 -4.69 -5.77
C VAL A 216 11.37 -4.24 -5.17
N ASP A 217 11.33 -3.30 -4.22
CA ASP A 217 12.51 -2.84 -3.49
C ASP A 217 13.10 -3.89 -2.53
N GLY A 218 12.43 -5.02 -2.34
CA GLY A 218 12.85 -6.05 -1.39
C GLY A 218 14.19 -6.69 -1.76
N PHE A 219 14.64 -6.57 -3.02
CA PHE A 219 16.00 -6.94 -3.43
C PHE A 219 17.09 -6.19 -2.68
N SER A 220 16.78 -5.03 -2.08
CA SER A 220 17.70 -4.35 -1.18
C SER A 220 18.05 -5.18 0.06
N LEU A 221 17.31 -6.23 0.39
CA LEU A 221 17.58 -7.14 1.51
C LEU A 221 18.42 -8.37 1.14
N LEU A 222 18.90 -8.48 -0.10
CA LEU A 222 19.82 -9.57 -0.48
C LEU A 222 21.09 -9.62 0.39
N PRO A 223 21.72 -8.49 0.79
CA PRO A 223 22.83 -8.52 1.74
C PRO A 223 22.45 -9.11 3.11
N ALA A 224 21.23 -8.84 3.59
CA ALA A 224 20.71 -9.42 4.82
C ALA A 224 20.54 -10.94 4.72
N LEU A 225 20.02 -11.44 3.59
CA LEU A 225 19.92 -12.87 3.31
C LEU A 225 21.30 -13.53 3.23
N GLY A 226 22.27 -12.88 2.55
CA GLY A 226 23.65 -13.35 2.46
C GLY A 226 24.32 -13.44 3.83
N ALA A 227 24.11 -12.45 4.70
CA ALA A 227 24.60 -12.47 6.08
C ALA A 227 23.97 -13.58 6.91
N ALA A 228 22.67 -13.83 6.77
CA ALA A 228 22.01 -14.95 7.44
C ALA A 228 22.58 -16.30 6.96
N ALA A 229 22.79 -16.48 5.66
CA ALA A 229 23.42 -17.67 5.10
C ALA A 229 24.85 -17.86 5.63
N TRP A 230 25.65 -16.79 5.68
CA TRP A 230 27.00 -16.83 6.27
C TRP A 230 26.96 -17.26 7.74
N LEU A 231 26.07 -16.68 8.54
CA LEU A 231 25.92 -17.04 9.96
C LEU A 231 25.41 -18.48 10.16
N ALA A 232 24.62 -19.02 9.22
CA ALA A 232 24.20 -20.42 9.22
C ALA A 232 25.40 -21.35 8.98
N LEU A 233 26.34 -20.97 8.10
CA LEU A 233 27.55 -21.74 7.80
C LEU A 233 28.55 -21.78 8.97
N LEU A 234 28.50 -20.78 9.87
CA LEU A 234 29.33 -20.74 11.08
C LEU A 234 28.77 -21.61 12.23
N GLN A 235 27.60 -22.24 12.07
CA GLN A 235 27.02 -23.10 13.11
C GLN A 235 27.72 -24.47 13.19
N PRO A 236 27.79 -25.12 14.36
CA PRO A 236 28.30 -26.49 14.49
C PRO A 236 27.60 -27.48 13.54
N ARG A 237 26.29 -27.26 13.30
CA ARG A 237 25.45 -28.02 12.37
C ARG A 237 25.21 -27.29 11.06
N ARG A 238 26.26 -26.70 10.49
CA ARG A 238 26.23 -25.85 9.27
C ARG A 238 25.38 -26.40 8.12
N ARG A 239 25.46 -27.71 7.83
CA ARG A 239 24.71 -28.34 6.72
C ARG A 239 23.20 -28.29 6.95
N LEU A 240 22.76 -28.59 8.18
CA LEU A 240 21.34 -28.56 8.54
C LEU A 240 20.80 -27.12 8.60
N ALA A 241 21.59 -26.20 9.15
CA ALA A 241 21.22 -24.78 9.22
C ALA A 241 21.11 -24.15 7.83
N ALA A 242 22.15 -24.29 7.00
CA ALA A 242 22.16 -23.75 5.64
C ALA A 242 21.13 -24.42 4.75
N GLY A 243 20.98 -25.75 4.85
CA GLY A 243 19.95 -26.50 4.11
C GLY A 243 18.54 -26.07 4.49
N GLY A 244 18.26 -25.95 5.80
CA GLY A 244 16.96 -25.47 6.29
C GLY A 244 16.62 -24.06 5.80
N LEU A 245 17.57 -23.13 5.88
CA LEU A 245 17.42 -21.76 5.37
C LEU A 245 17.17 -21.73 3.86
N LEU A 246 18.00 -22.44 3.08
CA LEU A 246 17.93 -22.44 1.62
C LEU A 246 16.62 -23.05 1.11
N VAL A 247 16.24 -24.23 1.62
CA VAL A 247 15.01 -24.91 1.19
C VAL A 247 13.79 -24.05 1.51
N ALA A 248 13.71 -23.50 2.73
CA ALA A 248 12.59 -22.65 3.12
C ALA A 248 12.53 -21.34 2.32
N ALA A 249 13.68 -20.73 2.03
CA ALA A 249 13.78 -19.57 1.15
C ALA A 249 13.25 -19.90 -0.26
N LEU A 250 13.72 -20.98 -0.88
CA LEU A 250 13.30 -21.40 -2.21
C LEU A 250 11.80 -21.73 -2.27
N VAL A 251 11.28 -22.48 -1.29
CA VAL A 251 9.85 -22.81 -1.21
C VAL A 251 9.00 -21.55 -1.06
N THR A 252 9.43 -20.60 -0.23
CA THR A 252 8.72 -19.33 -0.02
C THR A 252 8.72 -18.50 -1.32
N ALA A 253 9.88 -18.36 -1.97
CA ALA A 253 9.97 -17.65 -3.25
C ALA A 253 9.10 -18.31 -4.33
N ALA A 254 9.20 -19.62 -4.49
CA ALA A 254 8.42 -20.38 -5.46
C ALA A 254 6.91 -20.28 -5.22
N ALA A 255 6.47 -20.32 -3.96
CA ALA A 255 5.06 -20.18 -3.62
C ALA A 255 4.50 -18.81 -4.04
N PHE A 256 5.18 -17.71 -3.70
CA PHE A 256 4.68 -16.37 -4.04
C PHE A 256 4.86 -16.01 -5.52
N LEU A 257 5.96 -16.43 -6.15
CA LEU A 257 6.14 -16.24 -7.60
C LEU A 257 5.17 -17.10 -8.41
N GLY A 258 4.92 -18.33 -7.97
CA GLY A 258 3.94 -19.25 -8.55
C GLY A 258 2.53 -18.70 -8.42
N LEU A 259 2.16 -18.17 -7.25
CA LEU A 259 0.87 -17.52 -7.02
C LEU A 259 0.70 -16.29 -7.94
N ALA A 260 1.73 -15.44 -8.04
CA ALA A 260 1.70 -14.29 -8.94
C ALA A 260 1.64 -14.70 -10.42
N ALA A 261 2.30 -15.79 -10.81
CA ALA A 261 2.23 -16.33 -12.17
C ALA A 261 0.83 -16.89 -12.48
N ALA A 262 0.25 -17.66 -11.57
CA ALA A 262 -1.09 -18.22 -11.71
C ALA A 262 -2.15 -17.11 -11.88
N ALA A 263 -2.06 -16.04 -11.08
CA ALA A 263 -2.93 -14.87 -11.16
C ALA A 263 -2.93 -14.18 -12.54
N ARG A 264 -1.79 -14.23 -13.24
CA ARG A 264 -1.56 -13.58 -14.55
C ARG A 264 -1.75 -14.54 -15.74
N GLY A 265 -2.19 -15.77 -15.50
CA GLY A 265 -2.39 -16.78 -16.54
C GLY A 265 -1.13 -17.58 -16.95
N GLY A 266 -0.06 -17.58 -16.16
CA GLY A 266 1.08 -18.47 -16.32
C GLY A 266 2.44 -17.86 -16.01
N VAL A 267 3.49 -18.69 -16.14
CA VAL A 267 4.90 -18.28 -15.94
C VAL A 267 5.44 -17.68 -17.23
N GLY A 268 5.83 -16.41 -17.24
CA GLY A 268 6.42 -15.76 -18.40
C GLY A 268 6.56 -14.25 -18.24
N PRO A 269 7.07 -13.54 -19.26
CA PRO A 269 7.03 -12.09 -19.28
C PRO A 269 5.58 -11.62 -19.20
N ALA A 270 5.31 -10.69 -18.29
CA ALA A 270 4.00 -10.09 -18.12
C ALA A 270 4.07 -8.62 -18.54
N GLU A 271 3.09 -8.19 -19.31
CA GLU A 271 2.84 -6.80 -19.63
C GLU A 271 2.24 -6.13 -18.39
N HIS A 272 2.79 -5.00 -17.98
CA HIS A 272 2.31 -4.24 -16.82
C HIS A 272 1.76 -2.90 -17.29
N GLY A 273 0.54 -2.59 -16.89
CA GLY A 273 -0.14 -1.33 -17.18
C GLY A 273 -0.63 -0.67 -15.90
N VAL A 274 -0.70 0.66 -15.88
CA VAL A 274 -1.41 1.42 -14.85
C VAL A 274 -2.61 2.06 -15.53
N PHE A 275 -3.79 1.77 -15.00
CA PHE A 275 -5.06 2.19 -15.55
C PHE A 275 -5.72 3.21 -14.62
N ASP A 276 -6.28 4.26 -15.17
CA ASP A 276 -6.98 5.31 -14.44
C ASP A 276 -8.24 5.74 -15.20
N ARG A 277 -8.97 6.73 -14.68
CA ARG A 277 -10.18 7.24 -15.33
C ARG A 277 -9.97 7.76 -16.75
N ALA A 278 -8.77 8.22 -17.09
CA ALA A 278 -8.48 8.76 -18.41
C ALA A 278 -8.14 7.65 -19.42
N THR A 279 -7.52 6.55 -18.97
CA THR A 279 -7.20 5.40 -19.82
C THR A 279 -8.31 4.35 -19.86
N GLY A 280 -9.24 4.38 -18.91
CA GLY A 280 -10.28 3.38 -18.71
C GLY A 280 -9.75 2.16 -17.96
N PHE A 281 -10.65 1.43 -17.31
CA PHE A 281 -10.36 0.22 -16.56
C PHE A 281 -10.75 -1.03 -17.38
N PRO A 282 -9.84 -2.02 -17.55
CA PRO A 282 -10.18 -3.28 -18.21
C PRO A 282 -11.40 -3.96 -17.58
N ALA A 283 -12.22 -4.65 -18.37
CA ALA A 283 -13.48 -5.27 -17.95
C ALA A 283 -14.58 -4.29 -17.47
N VAL A 284 -14.30 -2.99 -17.38
CA VAL A 284 -15.29 -1.94 -17.08
C VAL A 284 -15.59 -1.15 -18.35
N ASP A 285 -14.54 -0.57 -18.94
CA ASP A 285 -14.63 0.36 -20.06
C ASP A 285 -14.34 -0.31 -21.40
N PHE A 286 -13.61 -1.43 -21.39
CA PHE A 286 -13.25 -2.21 -22.58
C PHE A 286 -13.02 -3.68 -22.24
N GLU A 287 -13.11 -4.56 -23.24
CA GLU A 287 -12.90 -5.99 -23.06
C GLU A 287 -11.42 -6.32 -22.80
N VAL A 288 -11.16 -7.30 -21.93
CA VAL A 288 -9.79 -7.72 -21.56
C VAL A 288 -8.96 -8.13 -22.77
N GLU A 289 -9.60 -8.73 -23.78
CA GLU A 289 -8.94 -9.17 -25.01
C GLU A 289 -8.36 -8.00 -25.81
N GLU A 290 -8.95 -6.81 -25.72
CA GLU A 290 -8.45 -5.61 -26.41
C GLU A 290 -7.11 -5.13 -25.85
N TRP A 291 -6.83 -5.41 -24.58
CA TRP A 291 -5.49 -5.19 -24.00
C TRP A 291 -4.48 -6.21 -24.53
N GLY A 292 -4.83 -7.50 -24.55
CA GLY A 292 -3.92 -8.57 -24.96
C GLY A 292 -3.54 -8.56 -26.45
N ARG A 293 -4.29 -7.84 -27.31
CA ARG A 293 -4.00 -7.72 -28.76
C ARG A 293 -2.86 -6.75 -29.09
N GLY A 294 -2.26 -6.10 -28.09
CA GLY A 294 -1.06 -5.27 -28.27
C GLY A 294 -1.33 -3.94 -29.00
N PRO A 295 -0.27 -3.19 -29.37
CA PRO A 295 -0.34 -1.79 -29.80
C PRO A 295 -1.12 -1.50 -31.10
N SER A 296 -1.71 -2.51 -31.74
CA SER A 296 -2.57 -2.37 -32.90
C SER A 296 -3.97 -1.81 -32.56
N SER A 297 -4.39 -1.82 -31.30
CA SER A 297 -5.69 -1.27 -30.86
C SER A 297 -5.70 0.26 -30.68
N GLY A 298 -4.61 0.97 -31.00
CA GLY A 298 -4.54 2.43 -30.90
C GLY A 298 -4.48 2.99 -29.47
N VAL A 299 -4.75 2.16 -28.45
CA VAL A 299 -4.45 2.45 -27.05
C VAL A 299 -2.94 2.30 -26.85
N ARG A 300 -2.19 3.34 -27.23
CA ARG A 300 -0.76 3.45 -26.89
C ARG A 300 -0.66 3.55 -25.37
N MET A 301 -0.51 2.40 -24.72
CA MET A 301 0.05 2.40 -23.37
C MET A 301 1.47 2.93 -23.49
N GLU A 302 1.73 4.10 -22.92
CA GLU A 302 3.11 4.49 -22.67
C GLU A 302 3.72 3.41 -21.77
N PRO A 303 4.64 2.57 -22.28
CA PRO A 303 5.21 1.54 -21.45
C PRO A 303 5.89 2.22 -20.27
N ARG A 304 5.74 1.67 -19.07
CA ARG A 304 6.38 2.18 -17.85
C ARG A 304 7.91 2.34 -18.01
N SER A 305 8.51 1.65 -19.00
CA SER A 305 9.90 1.86 -19.42
C SER A 305 10.17 3.28 -19.89
N ALA A 306 9.23 4.02 -20.51
CA ALA A 306 9.40 5.42 -20.89
C ALA A 306 9.61 6.36 -19.68
N TYR A 307 9.08 5.98 -18.52
CA TYR A 307 9.35 6.68 -17.26
C TYR A 307 10.74 6.37 -16.69
N LEU A 308 11.26 5.16 -16.91
CA LEU A 308 12.59 4.76 -16.46
C LEU A 308 13.71 5.16 -17.44
N THR A 309 13.44 5.19 -18.76
CA THR A 309 14.43 5.53 -19.80
C THR A 309 14.45 7.00 -20.18
N GLY A 310 13.55 7.82 -19.62
CA GLY A 310 13.53 9.26 -19.85
C GLY A 310 13.12 9.69 -21.26
N ALA A 311 12.62 8.76 -22.08
CA ALA A 311 12.32 8.97 -23.49
C ALA A 311 10.85 9.34 -23.78
N ALA A 312 10.05 9.68 -22.77
CA ALA A 312 8.69 10.18 -22.99
C ALA A 312 8.75 11.56 -23.69
N PRO A 313 8.26 11.70 -24.94
CA PRO A 313 8.23 12.98 -25.63
C PRO A 313 7.24 13.91 -24.93
N GLY A 314 7.74 14.96 -24.29
CA GLY A 314 6.93 15.89 -23.50
C GLY A 314 7.30 16.00 -22.02
N ARG A 315 8.42 15.40 -21.57
CA ARG A 315 8.98 15.82 -20.28
C ARG A 315 9.28 17.33 -20.34
N PRO A 316 8.77 18.15 -19.40
CA PRO A 316 9.34 19.47 -19.20
C PRO A 316 10.82 19.24 -18.90
N ARG A 317 11.70 19.77 -19.75
CA ARG A 317 13.12 19.87 -19.39
C ARG A 317 13.14 20.52 -18.02
N LEU A 318 13.61 19.78 -17.01
CA LEU A 318 13.77 20.32 -15.66
C LEU A 318 14.70 21.52 -15.81
N ASP A 319 14.12 22.70 -15.76
CA ASP A 319 14.84 23.94 -15.94
C ASP A 319 15.94 23.97 -14.89
N ALA A 320 17.19 24.14 -15.32
CA ALA A 320 18.35 23.96 -14.43
C ALA A 320 18.28 24.88 -13.20
N ARG A 321 17.56 26.01 -13.29
CA ARG A 321 17.27 26.92 -12.17
C ARG A 321 16.15 26.43 -11.25
N ALA A 322 15.11 25.78 -11.75
CA ALA A 322 14.14 25.07 -10.92
C ALA A 322 14.81 23.90 -10.17
N SER A 323 15.90 23.36 -10.75
CA SER A 323 16.68 22.28 -10.14
C SER A 323 17.44 22.70 -8.87
N GLU A 324 17.76 23.96 -8.64
CA GLU A 324 18.44 24.39 -7.39
C GLU A 324 17.49 24.41 -6.19
N GLY A 325 16.29 24.97 -6.36
CA GLY A 325 15.22 24.90 -5.35
C GLY A 325 14.74 23.47 -5.12
N LEU A 326 14.67 22.66 -6.19
CA LEU A 326 14.44 21.23 -6.07
C LEU A 326 15.60 20.51 -5.39
N ARG A 327 16.88 20.88 -5.58
CA ARG A 327 18.02 20.23 -4.90
C ARG A 327 17.97 20.47 -3.39
N LEU A 328 17.64 21.67 -2.94
CA LEU A 328 17.49 21.94 -1.51
C LEU A 328 16.29 21.20 -0.91
N ARG A 329 15.13 21.21 -1.59
CA ARG A 329 13.94 20.45 -1.16
C ARG A 329 14.16 18.94 -1.24
N THR A 330 14.81 18.43 -2.28
CA THR A 330 15.16 17.01 -2.45
C THR A 330 16.22 16.61 -1.45
N GLY A 331 17.17 17.49 -1.11
CA GLY A 331 18.14 17.29 -0.03
C GLY A 331 17.47 17.26 1.34
N LEU A 332 16.56 18.19 1.63
CA LEU A 332 15.73 18.17 2.83
C LEU A 332 14.81 16.95 2.87
N TYR A 333 14.21 16.54 1.76
CA TYR A 333 13.45 15.28 1.66
C TYR A 333 14.35 14.05 1.75
N ALA A 334 15.61 14.09 1.33
CA ALA A 334 16.54 12.98 1.54
C ALA A 334 17.01 12.93 3.02
N LEU A 335 17.11 14.07 3.69
CA LEU A 335 17.48 14.18 5.11
C LEU A 335 16.32 13.87 6.06
N LEU A 336 15.12 14.37 5.77
CA LEU A 336 13.91 14.34 6.61
C LEU A 336 12.79 13.44 6.06
N GLY A 337 13.00 12.82 4.89
CA GLY A 337 11.95 12.21 4.07
C GLY A 337 11.01 11.25 4.77
N ARG A 338 9.78 11.22 4.24
CA ARG A 338 8.64 10.45 4.73
C ARG A 338 8.87 8.95 4.81
N THR A 339 9.82 8.36 4.06
CA THR A 339 10.10 6.91 4.17
C THR A 339 11.58 6.54 4.19
N VAL A 340 12.51 7.45 3.87
CA VAL A 340 13.97 7.22 3.95
C VAL A 340 14.70 8.53 4.28
N GLY A 341 14.29 9.25 5.33
CA GLY A 341 15.09 10.34 5.86
C GLY A 341 16.41 9.82 6.44
N PHE A 342 17.53 10.47 6.12
CA PHE A 342 18.83 10.19 6.73
C PHE A 342 18.79 10.28 8.27
N LEU A 343 17.95 11.14 8.85
CA LEU A 343 17.74 11.17 10.31
C LEU A 343 17.07 9.90 10.85
N PRO A 344 15.84 9.53 10.44
CA PRO A 344 15.14 8.37 10.99
C PRO A 344 15.83 7.03 10.65
N TYR A 345 16.56 6.92 9.54
CA TYR A 345 17.25 5.67 9.15
C TYR A 345 18.73 5.65 9.49
N GLY A 346 19.43 6.78 9.32
CA GLY A 346 20.86 6.90 9.56
C GLY A 346 21.20 6.94 11.05
N ILE A 347 20.39 7.60 11.90
CA ILE A 347 20.67 7.65 13.34
C ILE A 347 20.68 6.24 13.98
N PRO A 348 19.66 5.38 13.77
CA PRO A 348 19.71 4.00 14.25
C PRO A 348 20.88 3.20 13.67
N LEU A 349 21.26 3.45 12.41
CA LEU A 349 22.41 2.81 11.77
C LEU A 349 23.75 3.28 12.34
N VAL A 350 23.87 4.56 12.69
CA VAL A 350 25.03 5.15 13.37
C VAL A 350 25.13 4.61 14.79
N PHE A 351 24.03 4.55 15.55
CA PHE A 351 24.03 3.91 16.87
C PHE A 351 24.37 2.42 16.78
N ALA A 352 23.82 1.71 15.80
CA ALA A 352 24.19 0.33 15.54
C ALA A 352 25.67 0.21 15.18
N ALA A 353 26.21 1.08 14.34
CA ALA A 353 27.63 1.10 13.97
C ALA A 353 28.52 1.35 15.18
N LEU A 354 28.26 2.42 15.95
CA LEU A 354 29.01 2.78 17.15
C LEU A 354 28.99 1.65 18.19
N TRP A 355 27.88 0.92 18.30
CA TRP A 355 27.76 -0.20 19.22
C TRP A 355 28.42 -1.50 18.71
N VAL A 356 28.43 -1.71 17.39
CA VAL A 356 28.92 -2.93 16.74
C VAL A 356 30.40 -2.88 16.41
N LEU A 357 30.95 -1.73 16.03
CA LEU A 357 32.37 -1.56 15.66
C LEU A 357 33.35 -2.13 16.71
N PRO A 358 33.19 -1.85 18.02
CA PRO A 358 34.06 -2.44 19.04
C PRO A 358 33.80 -3.94 19.27
N ALA A 359 32.65 -4.46 18.84
CA ALA A 359 32.27 -5.85 19.07
C ALA A 359 32.67 -6.74 17.87
N GLY A 360 33.77 -7.47 18.02
CA GLY A 360 34.28 -8.38 16.97
C GLY A 360 33.31 -9.52 16.59
N GLY A 361 33.46 -10.03 15.35
CA GLY A 361 32.77 -11.23 14.85
C GLY A 361 31.42 -10.96 14.18
N TRP A 362 30.39 -11.75 14.51
CA TRP A 362 29.08 -11.80 13.84
C TRP A 362 28.35 -10.46 13.78
N ARG A 363 28.56 -9.58 14.76
CA ARG A 363 27.93 -8.26 14.79
C ARG A 363 28.37 -7.40 13.60
N ARG A 364 29.66 -7.46 13.22
CA ARG A 364 30.18 -6.75 12.02
C ARG A 364 29.48 -7.21 10.76
N VAL A 365 29.20 -8.51 10.63
CA VAL A 365 28.46 -9.06 9.47
C VAL A 365 27.05 -8.46 9.40
N LEU A 366 26.36 -8.30 10.54
CA LEU A 366 25.05 -7.67 10.57
C LEU A 366 25.09 -6.19 10.19
N LEU A 367 26.10 -5.46 10.68
CA LEU A 367 26.28 -4.05 10.34
C LEU A 367 26.55 -3.89 8.85
N VAL A 368 27.46 -4.68 8.27
CA VAL A 368 27.75 -4.68 6.83
C VAL A 368 26.49 -5.03 6.04
N ALA A 369 25.70 -6.00 6.49
CA ALA A 369 24.45 -6.35 5.84
C ALA A 369 23.42 -5.21 5.88
N ALA A 370 23.28 -4.53 7.01
CA ALA A 370 22.37 -3.39 7.16
C ALA A 370 22.81 -2.20 6.28
N VAL A 371 24.09 -1.80 6.36
CA VAL A 371 24.66 -0.73 5.54
C VAL A 371 24.57 -1.09 4.05
N GLY A 372 24.94 -2.32 3.68
CA GLY A 372 24.85 -2.82 2.32
C GLY A 372 23.42 -2.80 1.80
N SER A 373 22.44 -3.16 2.64
CA SER A 373 21.02 -3.13 2.26
C SER A 373 20.53 -1.71 1.97
N VAL A 374 20.94 -0.74 2.80
CA VAL A 374 20.64 0.68 2.56
C VAL A 374 21.35 1.19 1.31
N ALA A 375 22.62 0.85 1.12
CA ALA A 375 23.39 1.25 -0.06
C ALA A 375 22.77 0.71 -1.36
N VAL A 376 22.39 -0.57 -1.38
CA VAL A 376 21.69 -1.19 -2.52
C VAL A 376 20.36 -0.50 -2.77
N ARG A 377 19.59 -0.15 -1.72
CA ARG A 377 18.33 0.60 -1.88
C ARG A 377 18.56 1.96 -2.52
N VAL A 378 19.51 2.74 -2.00
CA VAL A 378 19.85 4.07 -2.54
C VAL A 378 20.34 3.97 -3.98
N PHE A 379 21.12 2.93 -4.31
CA PHE A 379 21.65 2.73 -5.65
C PHE A 379 20.58 2.31 -6.67
N LEU A 380 19.72 1.35 -6.31
CA LEU A 380 18.69 0.83 -7.21
C LEU A 380 17.48 1.77 -7.30
N PHE A 381 17.19 2.53 -6.25
CA PHE A 381 16.00 3.36 -6.12
C PHE A 381 16.32 4.78 -5.61
N PRO A 382 17.19 5.55 -6.29
CA PRO A 382 17.63 6.86 -5.81
C PRO A 382 16.51 7.90 -5.72
N PHE A 383 15.41 7.69 -6.45
CA PHE A 383 14.27 8.60 -6.51
C PHE A 383 12.96 8.02 -5.93
N ASP A 384 12.96 6.75 -5.51
CA ASP A 384 11.80 6.12 -4.84
C ASP A 384 11.94 6.27 -3.30
N LEU A 385 12.24 7.50 -2.88
CA LEU A 385 12.52 7.85 -1.48
C LEU A 385 11.27 8.32 -0.72
N GLY A 386 10.08 8.17 -1.29
CA GLY A 386 8.88 8.14 -0.45
C GLY A 386 7.56 8.62 -0.98
N ASP A 387 7.39 8.88 -2.27
CA ASP A 387 6.05 8.97 -2.89
C ASP A 387 6.26 8.99 -4.40
N GLY A 388 5.47 8.18 -5.12
CA GLY A 388 5.64 7.98 -6.55
C GLY A 388 5.82 9.29 -7.33
N ALA A 389 6.79 9.29 -8.23
CA ALA A 389 6.99 10.32 -9.26
C ALA A 389 5.70 10.66 -10.05
N GLY A 390 4.61 9.92 -9.89
CA GLY A 390 3.30 10.19 -10.47
C GLY A 390 2.53 11.39 -9.89
N ARG A 391 2.79 11.84 -8.64
CA ARG A 391 2.04 13.01 -8.10
C ARG A 391 2.65 14.38 -8.42
N HIS A 392 3.92 14.45 -8.81
CA HIS A 392 4.59 15.72 -9.13
C HIS A 392 4.91 15.88 -10.62
N GLY A 393 4.56 14.89 -11.45
CA GLY A 393 4.63 14.99 -12.92
C GLY A 393 3.51 15.80 -13.56
N ARG A 394 2.43 16.12 -12.84
CA ARG A 394 1.49 17.16 -13.28
C ARG A 394 1.97 18.50 -12.73
N PRO A 395 2.49 19.42 -13.58
CA PRO A 395 2.79 20.76 -13.10
C PRO A 395 1.48 21.38 -12.60
N ALA A 396 1.44 21.73 -11.31
CA ALA A 396 0.41 22.59 -10.74
C ALA A 396 0.29 23.95 -11.47
N ALA A 397 1.21 24.26 -12.39
CA ALA A 397 1.15 25.40 -13.28
C ALA A 397 0.00 25.35 -14.30
N HIS A 398 -0.54 24.19 -14.68
CA HIS A 398 -1.66 24.16 -15.64
C HIS A 398 -3.02 24.54 -15.03
N VAL A 399 -3.20 24.42 -13.71
CA VAL A 399 -4.44 24.86 -13.05
C VAL A 399 -4.43 26.36 -12.74
N LEU A 400 -3.25 26.97 -12.57
CA LEU A 400 -3.14 28.42 -12.31
C LEU A 400 -3.00 29.29 -13.57
N VAL A 401 -2.72 28.70 -14.74
CA VAL A 401 -2.64 29.46 -16.01
C VAL A 401 -3.94 29.38 -16.82
N SER A 402 -4.83 28.43 -16.52
CA SER A 402 -6.15 28.32 -17.17
C SER A 402 -7.17 29.37 -16.70
N ASP A 403 -7.01 29.90 -15.47
CA ASP A 403 -7.90 30.92 -14.89
C ASP A 403 -7.41 32.37 -15.09
N CYS A 404 -6.27 32.57 -15.76
CA CYS A 404 -5.71 33.91 -16.03
C CYS A 404 -5.65 34.29 -17.52
N GLN A 405 -6.10 33.42 -18.44
CA GLN A 405 -6.42 33.83 -19.80
C GLN A 405 -7.90 34.19 -19.90
N ALA A 406 -8.26 35.31 -19.28
CA ALA A 406 -9.38 36.10 -19.76
C ALA A 406 -9.08 36.46 -21.23
N GLN A 407 -9.88 35.94 -22.15
CA GLN A 407 -9.92 36.40 -23.53
C GLN A 407 -10.12 37.93 -23.53
N PRO A 408 -9.23 38.73 -24.13
CA PRO A 408 -9.57 40.10 -24.46
C PRO A 408 -10.70 40.04 -25.50
N GLY A 409 -11.82 40.67 -25.15
CA GLY A 409 -13.09 40.54 -25.85
C GLY A 409 -13.00 40.80 -27.35
N GLU A 410 -13.44 39.82 -28.13
CA GLU A 410 -13.97 40.08 -29.45
C GLU A 410 -15.28 40.86 -29.30
N SER A 411 -15.21 42.13 -29.70
CA SER A 411 -16.34 43.03 -29.85
C SER A 411 -17.29 42.49 -30.93
N PRO A 412 -18.57 42.20 -30.63
CA PRO A 412 -19.54 41.92 -31.68
C PRO A 412 -20.07 43.27 -32.20
N ARG A 413 -19.40 43.82 -33.22
CA ARG A 413 -19.99 44.87 -34.05
C ARG A 413 -20.53 44.25 -35.34
N GLY A 414 -21.84 44.32 -35.50
CA GLY A 414 -22.44 44.58 -36.81
C GLY A 414 -23.30 43.48 -37.42
N ARG A 415 -24.51 43.26 -36.88
CA ARG A 415 -25.68 42.98 -37.74
C ARG A 415 -26.80 43.94 -37.42
N ARG A 416 -27.06 44.84 -38.37
CA ARG A 416 -28.24 45.69 -38.47
C ARG A 416 -29.44 44.82 -38.81
N ALA A 417 -30.52 44.93 -38.03
CA ALA A 417 -31.90 44.90 -38.51
C ALA A 417 -32.86 45.28 -37.37
N GLY A 418 -33.79 46.20 -37.63
CA GLY A 418 -35.16 46.13 -37.09
C GLY A 418 -35.53 46.96 -35.85
N SER A 419 -36.08 48.15 -36.14
CA SER A 419 -37.40 48.62 -35.66
C SER A 419 -37.72 48.83 -34.16
N ALA A 420 -37.83 50.13 -33.82
CA ALA A 420 -38.90 50.81 -33.06
C ALA A 420 -39.55 50.19 -31.80
N ARG A 421 -39.39 50.89 -30.65
CA ARG A 421 -40.48 51.60 -29.92
C ARG A 421 -40.01 52.23 -28.59
N SER A 422 -40.10 53.56 -28.53
CA SER A 422 -40.63 54.43 -27.45
C SER A 422 -40.51 54.07 -25.94
N LEU A 423 -39.93 55.07 -25.23
CA LEU A 423 -40.42 55.75 -24.00
C LEU A 423 -39.96 55.28 -22.59
N PRO A 424 -39.97 56.18 -21.57
CA PRO A 424 -38.75 56.54 -20.81
C PRO A 424 -38.93 56.53 -19.26
N GLY A 425 -37.88 56.91 -18.52
CA GLY A 425 -38.06 57.64 -17.26
C GLY A 425 -37.02 57.40 -16.15
N LEU A 426 -36.47 58.53 -15.64
CA LEU A 426 -36.02 58.81 -14.26
C LEU A 426 -34.75 58.07 -13.75
N ALA A 427 -33.80 58.66 -13.03
CA ALA A 427 -33.70 59.95 -12.34
C ALA A 427 -32.22 60.32 -12.04
N ALA A 428 -31.98 61.63 -11.93
CA ALA A 428 -31.16 62.36 -10.95
C ALA A 428 -29.97 61.64 -10.26
N ALA A 429 -28.73 62.12 -10.42
CA ALA A 429 -28.05 63.11 -9.55
C ALA A 429 -27.71 62.57 -8.14
N ARG A 430 -26.58 62.82 -7.49
CA ARG A 430 -25.44 63.75 -7.63
C ARG A 430 -24.51 63.41 -6.44
N ARG A 431 -23.19 63.64 -6.62
CA ARG A 431 -22.17 63.97 -5.58
C ARG A 431 -21.86 62.85 -4.57
N GLY A 432 -20.66 62.71 -4.02
CA GLY A 432 -19.42 63.48 -4.00
C GLY A 432 -18.60 62.79 -2.90
N ALA A 433 -17.41 62.29 -3.20
CA ALA A 433 -16.14 62.99 -3.04
C ALA A 433 -15.53 62.88 -1.63
N ARG A 434 -14.30 62.32 -1.64
CA ARG A 434 -13.12 62.61 -0.79
C ARG A 434 -13.01 61.90 0.56
N ALA A 435 -12.26 60.81 0.50
CA ALA A 435 -11.37 60.35 1.57
C ALA A 435 -10.07 61.16 1.55
N GLY A 436 -9.61 61.58 2.72
CA GLY A 436 -8.31 62.20 2.96
C GLY A 436 -7.60 61.47 4.09
N ALA A 437 -6.31 61.24 3.88
CA ALA A 437 -5.26 60.71 4.77
C ALA A 437 -5.29 61.34 6.18
N ALA A 438 -4.63 60.87 7.24
CA ALA A 438 -3.37 60.14 7.37
C ALA A 438 -3.21 59.70 8.87
N PRO A 439 -2.09 59.06 9.27
CA PRO A 439 -2.00 58.16 10.43
C PRO A 439 -1.35 58.78 11.69
N GLY A 440 -1.51 58.11 12.84
CA GLY A 440 -0.83 58.53 14.07
C GLY A 440 -0.83 57.52 15.22
N ARG A 441 0.31 56.84 15.38
CA ARG A 441 1.06 56.51 16.61
C ARG A 441 0.39 55.78 17.82
N ARG A 442 1.04 54.65 18.15
CA ARG A 442 1.60 54.20 19.45
C ARG A 442 0.77 54.37 20.73
N SER A 443 0.53 53.25 21.43
CA SER A 443 1.10 52.96 22.77
C SER A 443 0.60 51.61 23.30
N GLU A 444 1.53 50.73 23.69
CA GLU A 444 1.34 49.74 24.77
C GLU A 444 1.37 50.48 26.14
N PRO A 445 1.30 49.84 27.33
CA PRO A 445 0.96 48.46 27.72
C PRO A 445 -0.06 48.44 28.89
N SER A 446 -0.25 47.26 29.50
CA SER A 446 -0.29 47.06 30.97
C SER A 446 -1.59 46.49 31.55
N SER A 447 -1.37 45.39 32.31
CA SER A 447 -2.08 44.99 33.53
C SER A 447 -3.54 44.56 33.40
N ALA A 448 -4.10 43.69 34.22
CA ALA A 448 -3.66 42.72 35.21
C ALA A 448 -4.97 42.06 35.69
N ARG A 449 -4.85 40.85 36.27
CA ARG A 449 -5.68 40.30 37.36
C ARG A 449 -7.21 40.42 37.30
N GLY A 450 -7.85 39.28 37.50
CA GLY A 450 -9.20 39.23 38.06
C GLY A 450 -9.72 37.81 38.12
N ASP A 451 -9.66 37.24 39.32
CA ASP A 451 -10.09 35.89 39.67
C ASP A 451 -11.62 35.66 39.55
N ASP A 452 -11.97 34.38 39.33
CA ASP A 452 -13.06 33.64 40.02
C ASP A 452 -14.56 33.99 39.73
N PRO A 453 -15.52 33.13 40.13
CA PRO A 453 -16.00 32.05 39.27
C PRO A 453 -17.55 32.02 39.20
N ALA A 454 -18.06 30.92 38.63
CA ALA A 454 -19.38 30.33 38.88
C ALA A 454 -20.54 30.66 37.93
N THR A 455 -21.19 29.54 37.56
CA THR A 455 -22.62 29.37 37.27
C THR A 455 -23.20 30.02 36.03
N GLY A 456 -23.62 29.18 35.06
CA GLY A 456 -24.44 29.65 33.96
C GLY A 456 -24.85 28.60 32.95
N ALA A 457 -25.90 27.85 33.29
CA ALA A 457 -26.94 27.39 32.38
C ALA A 457 -26.54 26.65 31.07
N ARG A 458 -26.83 25.33 31.10
CA ARG A 458 -27.13 24.52 29.91
C ARG A 458 -28.17 25.25 29.03
N ARG A 459 -27.79 25.63 27.82
CA ARG A 459 -28.73 25.88 26.72
C ARG A 459 -28.69 24.71 25.74
N ALA A 460 -29.81 24.01 25.68
CA ALA A 460 -30.14 23.05 24.65
C ALA A 460 -30.22 23.78 23.29
N GLY A 461 -29.46 23.30 22.32
CA GLY A 461 -29.61 23.65 20.91
C GLY A 461 -30.69 22.79 20.24
N PRO A 462 -31.33 23.28 19.17
CA PRO A 462 -32.58 22.73 18.67
C PRO A 462 -32.40 21.44 17.85
N PHE A 463 -33.19 20.43 18.20
CA PHE A 463 -33.45 19.25 17.38
C PHE A 463 -34.13 19.65 16.06
N ARG A 464 -33.50 19.34 14.93
CA ARG A 464 -34.17 19.32 13.63
C ARG A 464 -35.07 18.07 13.57
N ARG A 465 -36.38 18.31 13.42
CA ARG A 465 -37.39 17.31 13.03
C ARG A 465 -37.11 16.86 11.59
N CYS A 466 -36.87 15.56 11.40
CA CYS A 466 -37.07 14.91 10.11
C CYS A 466 -38.53 14.43 10.02
N VAL A 467 -39.25 14.95 9.03
CA VAL A 467 -40.60 14.49 8.66
C VAL A 467 -40.44 13.21 7.86
N LEU A 468 -41.01 12.11 8.36
CA LEU A 468 -41.21 10.88 7.60
C LEU A 468 -42.29 11.13 6.54
N VAL A 469 -41.92 11.01 5.26
CA VAL A 469 -42.86 10.91 4.14
C VAL A 469 -43.12 9.43 3.90
N ALA A 470 -44.38 9.01 4.07
CA ALA A 470 -44.84 7.65 3.78
C ALA A 470 -44.90 7.39 2.27
N PRO A 471 -44.58 6.17 1.78
CA PRO A 471 -44.72 5.84 0.37
C PRO A 471 -46.19 5.55 0.01
N GLY A 472 -46.65 6.26 -1.02
CA GLY A 472 -47.98 6.15 -1.61
C GLY A 472 -48.20 4.85 -2.40
N ARG A 473 -49.48 4.52 -2.51
CA ARG A 473 -50.10 3.32 -3.08
C ARG A 473 -49.71 3.02 -4.54
N ARG A 474 -49.69 1.70 -4.83
CA ARG A 474 -49.75 1.08 -6.17
C ARG A 474 -51.04 1.44 -6.91
N PRO A 475 -51.04 1.38 -8.26
CA PRO A 475 -52.21 0.99 -9.02
C PRO A 475 -52.09 -0.45 -9.57
N ASP A 476 -53.24 -1.09 -9.59
CA ASP A 476 -53.55 -2.41 -10.13
C ASP A 476 -53.47 -2.46 -11.66
N HIS A 477 -53.02 -3.58 -12.20
CA HIS A 477 -53.50 -4.06 -13.49
C HIS A 477 -53.94 -5.53 -13.38
N SER A 478 -55.25 -5.67 -13.58
CA SER A 478 -56.03 -6.89 -13.75
C SER A 478 -55.73 -7.59 -15.08
N VAL A 479 -55.51 -8.91 -15.05
CA VAL A 479 -55.83 -9.81 -16.18
C VAL A 479 -56.52 -11.05 -15.60
N ARG A 480 -57.79 -11.22 -15.99
CA ARG A 480 -58.64 -12.39 -15.76
C ARG A 480 -58.63 -13.27 -17.01
N GLY A 481 -58.63 -14.58 -16.77
CA GLY A 481 -59.32 -15.61 -17.57
C GLY A 481 -58.57 -16.12 -18.82
N GLY A 482 -58.51 -17.41 -19.11
CA GLY A 482 -59.15 -18.54 -18.44
C GLY A 482 -58.72 -19.91 -19.00
N GLU A 483 -59.28 -20.93 -18.35
CA GLU A 483 -59.70 -22.25 -18.86
C GLU A 483 -58.67 -23.24 -19.43
N HIS A 484 -58.29 -24.19 -18.56
CA HIS A 484 -58.17 -25.63 -18.85
C HIS A 484 -59.54 -26.24 -19.26
N PRO A 485 -59.67 -27.43 -19.90
CA PRO A 485 -58.94 -28.68 -19.56
C PRO A 485 -58.67 -29.69 -20.70
N GLY A 486 -57.96 -30.79 -20.40
CA GLY A 486 -58.03 -32.01 -21.23
C GLY A 486 -56.81 -32.96 -21.16
N GLU A 487 -56.88 -33.92 -20.23
CA GLU A 487 -56.36 -35.30 -20.29
C GLU A 487 -55.71 -35.83 -21.59
N LYS A 488 -54.55 -36.52 -21.49
CA LYS A 488 -54.43 -37.99 -21.67
C LYS A 488 -52.98 -38.51 -21.65
N TYR A 489 -52.87 -39.71 -21.08
CA TYR A 489 -51.78 -40.69 -21.06
C TYR A 489 -51.20 -41.06 -22.46
N GLY A 490 -49.94 -41.52 -22.49
CA GLY A 490 -49.36 -42.38 -23.56
C GLY A 490 -47.97 -41.93 -24.03
N SER A 491 -46.87 -42.53 -23.58
CA SER A 491 -46.18 -43.71 -24.16
C SER A 491 -45.52 -43.51 -25.55
N ARG A 492 -44.18 -43.57 -25.55
CA ARG A 492 -43.19 -44.09 -26.54
C ARG A 492 -43.28 -43.74 -28.04
N VAL A 493 -42.09 -43.87 -28.66
CA VAL A 493 -41.71 -43.86 -30.09
C VAL A 493 -41.24 -42.46 -30.53
N GLY A 494 -39.94 -42.19 -30.72
CA GLY A 494 -38.99 -42.93 -31.54
C GLY A 494 -38.93 -42.28 -32.92
N ARG A 495 -37.92 -41.45 -33.20
CA ARG A 495 -37.45 -41.23 -34.57
C ARG A 495 -36.05 -40.62 -34.63
N CYS A 496 -35.22 -41.33 -35.39
CA CYS A 496 -33.85 -41.04 -35.75
C CYS A 496 -33.71 -39.74 -36.56
N ALA A 497 -32.62 -39.02 -36.34
CA ALA A 497 -31.97 -38.25 -37.39
C ALA A 497 -30.46 -38.46 -37.29
N SER A 498 -29.97 -39.24 -38.25
CA SER A 498 -28.59 -39.56 -38.52
C SER A 498 -27.78 -38.34 -38.95
N ARG A 499 -26.60 -38.12 -38.37
CA ARG A 499 -25.49 -37.46 -39.07
C ARG A 499 -24.25 -38.34 -39.00
N ARG A 500 -23.75 -38.65 -40.19
CA ARG A 500 -22.69 -39.61 -40.47
C ARG A 500 -21.35 -39.15 -39.91
N LEU A 501 -20.65 -40.13 -39.37
CA LEU A 501 -19.23 -40.16 -39.05
C LEU A 501 -18.40 -40.15 -40.33
N GLY A 502 -17.33 -39.34 -40.34
CA GLY A 502 -16.11 -39.61 -41.10
C GLY A 502 -15.14 -40.30 -40.14
N GLY A 503 -14.74 -41.53 -40.46
CA GLY A 503 -13.85 -42.35 -39.64
C GLY A 503 -12.38 -42.18 -40.04
N VAL A 504 -11.50 -42.43 -39.06
CA VAL A 504 -10.17 -43.03 -39.27
C VAL A 504 -9.89 -43.97 -38.07
N PRO A 505 -9.35 -45.19 -38.28
CA PRO A 505 -9.34 -46.26 -37.28
C PRO A 505 -7.98 -46.44 -36.58
N GLY A 506 -8.03 -47.02 -35.37
CA GLY A 506 -7.02 -47.98 -34.94
C GLY A 506 -6.12 -47.56 -33.77
N ARG A 507 -6.47 -47.97 -32.55
CA ARG A 507 -5.71 -48.92 -31.69
C ARG A 507 -6.34 -49.07 -30.29
N PRO A 508 -6.05 -50.17 -29.58
CA PRO A 508 -7.03 -50.85 -28.74
C PRO A 508 -7.08 -50.35 -27.29
N ARG A 509 -8.24 -50.59 -26.69
CA ARG A 509 -8.49 -50.51 -25.25
C ARG A 509 -7.77 -51.67 -24.55
N GLU A 510 -6.91 -51.36 -23.60
CA GLU A 510 -6.68 -52.22 -22.45
C GLU A 510 -7.69 -51.85 -21.36
N ARG A 511 -8.32 -52.88 -20.78
CA ARG A 511 -9.13 -52.82 -19.57
C ARG A 511 -8.41 -53.58 -18.46
N CYS A 512 -8.66 -53.11 -17.24
CA CYS A 512 -8.57 -53.80 -15.95
C CYS A 512 -7.17 -53.89 -15.29
N ARG A 513 -6.87 -52.95 -14.39
CA ARG A 513 -7.26 -53.04 -12.96
C ARG A 513 -7.39 -51.65 -12.36
#